data_AF-A0A7C4LNQ4-F1
#
_entry.id   AF-A0A7C4LNQ4-F1
#
_cell.length_a   1.000
_cell.length_b   1.000
_cell.length_c   1.000
_cell.angle_alpha   90.00
_cell.angle_beta   90.00
_cell.angle_gamma   90.00
#
_symmetry.space_group_name_H-M   'P 1'
#
loop_
_entity.id
_entity.type
_entity.pdbx_description
1 polymer ?
#
loop_
_entity_poly.entity_id
_entity_poly.type
_entity_poly.pdbx_seq_one_letter_code
_entity_poly.pdbx_strand_id
1 'polypeptide(L)'
;MRWIVRTSIVCGLVAAGYLWGRLDALSVSAVRAQESTPGPSDETAKKIQAANDALKAAAEALKNESLYNPATKTINAYAVLVGGVNALEDLESGRGVDPETFAALYAGDATDEVAPHLSKDEDGRLTYKNRLIRIYPISRLKKLHAQRLILTGEAQASKNGKP
;
A
#
# COMPACT_ATOMS: atom_id res chain seq x y z
N MET A 1 21.38 29.61 -61.77
CA MET A 1 19.90 29.53 -61.68
C MET A 1 19.37 28.28 -60.96
N ARG A 2 19.89 27.06 -61.23
CA ARG A 2 19.40 25.79 -60.62
C ARG A 2 19.56 25.66 -59.09
N TRP A 3 20.48 26.40 -58.47
CA TRP A 3 20.73 26.34 -57.03
C TRP A 3 19.70 27.14 -56.21
N ILE A 4 19.24 28.27 -56.74
CA ILE A 4 18.22 29.12 -56.08
C ILE A 4 16.87 28.39 -56.00
N VAL A 5 16.50 27.68 -57.08
CA VAL A 5 15.27 26.87 -57.12
C VAL A 5 15.32 25.73 -56.09
N ARG A 6 16.49 25.12 -55.90
CA ARG A 6 16.66 24.04 -54.90
C ARG A 6 16.55 24.55 -53.47
N THR A 7 17.13 25.70 -53.14
CA THR A 7 17.03 26.30 -51.81
C THR A 7 15.59 26.76 -51.49
N SER A 8 14.85 27.28 -52.46
CA SER A 8 13.46 27.70 -52.24
C SER A 8 12.53 26.52 -51.96
N ILE A 9 12.75 25.36 -52.59
CA ILE A 9 11.96 24.15 -52.34
C ILE A 9 12.22 23.60 -50.93
N VAL A 10 13.48 23.61 -50.47
CA VAL A 10 13.84 23.14 -49.12
C VAL A 10 13.22 24.05 -48.05
N CYS A 11 13.32 25.37 -48.21
CA CYS A 11 12.69 26.31 -47.27
C CYS A 11 11.15 26.17 -47.27
N GLY A 12 10.53 25.92 -48.42
CA GLY A 12 9.09 25.67 -48.52
C GLY A 12 8.64 24.43 -47.75
N LEU A 13 9.39 23.32 -47.86
CA LEU A 13 9.09 22.08 -47.14
C LEU A 13 9.27 22.23 -45.62
N VAL A 14 10.29 22.94 -45.17
CA VAL A 14 10.51 23.20 -43.74
C VAL A 14 9.43 24.12 -43.16
N ALA A 15 9.04 25.17 -43.90
CA ALA A 15 7.96 26.06 -43.47
C ALA A 15 6.60 25.34 -43.43
N ALA A 16 6.31 24.46 -44.40
CA ALA A 16 5.11 23.65 -44.40
C ALA A 16 5.08 22.68 -43.21
N GLY A 17 6.19 22.00 -42.91
CA GLY A 17 6.30 21.13 -41.72
C GLY A 17 6.15 21.88 -40.40
N TYR A 18 6.73 23.09 -40.30
CA TYR A 18 6.62 23.94 -39.10
C TYR A 18 5.18 24.43 -38.88
N LEU A 19 4.48 24.81 -39.95
CA LEU A 19 3.06 25.20 -39.88
C LEU A 19 2.16 24.01 -39.56
N TRP A 20 2.43 22.83 -40.12
CA TRP A 20 1.68 21.61 -39.82
C TRP A 20 1.85 21.16 -38.37
N GLY A 21 3.06 21.29 -37.81
CA GLY A 21 3.34 20.99 -36.40
C GLY A 21 2.69 21.99 -35.44
N ARG A 22 2.55 23.26 -35.83
CA ARG A 22 1.91 24.30 -35.00
C ARG A 22 0.38 24.21 -34.97
N LEU A 23 -0.23 23.59 -35.98
CA LEU A 23 -1.69 23.41 -36.07
C LEU A 23 -2.20 22.18 -35.31
N ASP A 24 -1.32 21.45 -34.60
CA ASP A 24 -1.69 20.30 -33.76
C ASP A 24 -2.50 19.21 -34.51
N ALA A 25 -2.39 19.18 -35.85
CA ALA A 25 -3.13 18.25 -36.71
C ALA A 25 -2.68 16.78 -36.55
N LEU A 26 -1.54 16.58 -35.86
CA LEU A 26 -1.04 15.30 -35.37
C LEU A 26 -1.15 15.23 -33.85
N SER A 27 -2.25 15.78 -33.30
CA SER A 27 -2.70 15.48 -31.94
C SER A 27 -2.88 13.98 -31.82
N VAL A 28 -1.80 13.29 -31.43
CA VAL A 28 -1.87 11.93 -30.93
C VAL A 28 -2.72 12.07 -29.69
N SER A 29 -3.97 11.60 -29.76
CA SER A 29 -4.84 11.52 -28.60
C SER A 29 -4.01 10.93 -27.48
N ALA A 30 -3.71 11.75 -26.47
CA ALA A 30 -2.94 11.29 -25.33
C ALA A 30 -3.69 10.05 -24.80
N VAL A 31 -3.06 8.89 -24.93
CA VAL A 31 -3.59 7.63 -24.43
C VAL A 31 -3.65 7.79 -22.91
N ARG A 32 -4.78 8.28 -22.42
CA ARG A 32 -5.10 8.33 -21.00
C ARG A 32 -5.44 6.91 -20.60
N ALA A 33 -4.43 6.13 -20.24
CA ALA A 33 -4.57 4.80 -19.66
C ALA A 33 -5.16 4.80 -18.24
N GLN A 34 -5.62 5.95 -17.74
CA GLN A 34 -6.47 6.01 -16.55
C GLN A 34 -7.93 5.98 -17.01
N GLU A 35 -8.36 4.80 -17.46
CA GLU A 35 -9.74 4.40 -17.24
C GLU A 35 -9.98 4.53 -15.74
N SER A 36 -10.93 5.37 -15.36
CA SER A 36 -11.55 5.31 -14.04
C SER A 36 -12.06 3.89 -13.87
N THR A 37 -11.28 3.04 -13.20
CA THR A 37 -11.67 1.67 -12.91
C THR A 37 -13.01 1.75 -12.18
N PRO A 38 -14.11 1.23 -12.74
CA PRO A 38 -15.38 1.26 -12.06
C PRO A 38 -15.21 0.55 -10.71
N GLY A 39 -15.57 1.24 -9.63
CA GLY A 39 -15.48 0.71 -8.28
C GLY A 39 -16.38 -0.52 -8.07
N PRO A 40 -16.31 -1.16 -6.90
CA PRO A 40 -17.19 -2.28 -6.57
C PRO A 40 -18.67 -1.86 -6.67
N SER A 41 -19.55 -2.82 -7.01
CA SER A 41 -21.00 -2.59 -6.96
C SER A 41 -21.46 -2.21 -5.55
N ASP A 42 -22.60 -1.52 -5.43
CA ASP A 42 -23.17 -1.14 -4.12
C ASP A 42 -23.37 -2.34 -3.19
N GLU A 43 -23.78 -3.49 -3.74
CA GLU A 43 -23.90 -4.74 -2.97
C GLU A 43 -22.54 -5.19 -2.44
N THR A 44 -21.50 -5.12 -3.27
CA THR A 44 -20.13 -5.50 -2.87
C THR A 44 -19.58 -4.52 -1.83
N ALA A 45 -19.82 -3.22 -2.00
CA ALA A 45 -19.44 -2.20 -1.03
C ALA A 45 -20.09 -2.45 0.35
N LYS A 46 -21.37 -2.84 0.39
CA LYS A 46 -22.07 -3.24 1.63
C LYS A 46 -21.44 -4.48 2.27
N LYS A 47 -21.02 -5.48 1.48
CA LYS A 47 -20.30 -6.66 2.01
C LYS A 47 -18.94 -6.29 2.60
N ILE A 48 -18.20 -5.37 1.97
CA ILE A 48 -16.93 -4.86 2.50
C ILE A 48 -17.15 -4.11 3.82
N GLN A 49 -18.19 -3.27 3.91
CA GLN A 49 -18.54 -2.59 5.16
C GLN A 49 -18.87 -3.58 6.28
N ALA A 50 -19.72 -4.57 5.99
CA ALA A 50 -20.05 -5.61 6.96
C ALA A 50 -18.82 -6.42 7.42
N ALA A 51 -17.89 -6.73 6.52
CA ALA A 51 -16.63 -7.38 6.87
C ALA A 51 -15.75 -6.49 7.76
N ASN A 52 -15.67 -5.19 7.47
CA ASN A 52 -14.94 -4.24 8.30
C ASN A 52 -15.55 -4.10 9.71
N ASP A 53 -16.87 -4.15 9.83
CA ASP A 53 -17.54 -4.10 11.13
C ASP A 53 -17.33 -5.40 11.93
N ALA A 54 -17.26 -6.55 11.28
CA ALA A 54 -16.85 -7.79 11.92
C ALA A 54 -15.38 -7.76 12.40
N LEU A 55 -14.48 -7.19 11.59
CA LEU A 55 -13.07 -6.99 11.97
C LEU A 55 -12.93 -6.03 13.15
N LYS A 56 -13.72 -4.94 13.20
CA LYS A 56 -13.80 -4.04 14.37
C LYS A 56 -14.16 -4.81 15.63
N ALA A 57 -15.22 -5.61 15.58
CA ALA A 57 -15.66 -6.38 16.74
C ALA A 57 -14.58 -7.36 17.23
N ALA A 58 -13.92 -8.07 16.30
CA ALA A 58 -12.81 -8.95 16.64
C ALA A 58 -11.59 -8.18 17.19
N ALA A 59 -11.27 -7.02 16.63
CA ALA A 59 -10.18 -6.16 17.10
C ALA A 59 -10.41 -5.69 18.54
N GLU A 60 -11.64 -5.27 18.89
CA GLU A 60 -11.98 -4.87 20.25
C GLU A 60 -11.91 -6.05 21.23
N ALA A 61 -12.34 -7.26 20.83
CA ALA A 61 -12.14 -8.45 21.64
C ALA A 61 -10.65 -8.73 21.91
N LEU A 62 -9.81 -8.67 20.88
CA LEU A 62 -8.37 -8.87 21.01
C LEU A 62 -7.70 -7.77 21.86
N LYS A 63 -8.18 -6.52 21.82
CA LYS A 63 -7.72 -5.44 22.71
C LYS A 63 -8.06 -5.75 24.17
N ASN A 64 -9.28 -6.20 24.44
CA ASN A 64 -9.72 -6.58 25.79
C ASN A 64 -8.87 -7.73 26.36
N GLU A 65 -8.40 -8.63 25.49
CA GLU A 65 -7.47 -9.71 25.82
C GLU A 65 -5.98 -9.27 25.86
N SER A 66 -5.68 -7.99 25.62
CA SER A 66 -4.31 -7.44 25.51
C SER A 66 -3.45 -8.09 24.42
N LEU A 67 -4.08 -8.69 23.41
CA LEU A 67 -3.42 -9.34 22.27
C LEU A 67 -3.24 -8.41 21.07
N TYR A 68 -3.96 -7.30 21.02
CA TYR A 68 -3.91 -6.34 19.92
C TYR A 68 -3.62 -4.93 20.41
N ASN A 69 -2.51 -4.36 19.95
CA ASN A 69 -2.14 -2.97 20.19
C ASN A 69 -1.56 -2.36 18.90
N PRO A 70 -2.38 -1.61 18.14
CA PRO A 70 -1.98 -1.10 16.84
C PRO A 70 -1.07 0.12 16.92
N ALA A 71 -0.20 0.27 15.92
CA ALA A 71 0.59 1.47 15.70
C ALA A 71 -0.08 2.47 14.71
N THR A 72 -1.26 2.11 14.20
CA THR A 72 -2.00 2.82 13.14
C THR A 72 -3.38 3.26 13.63
N LYS A 73 -3.96 4.29 13.02
CA LYS A 73 -5.30 4.78 13.35
C LYS A 73 -6.39 3.86 12.81
N THR A 74 -6.19 3.34 11.61
CA THR A 74 -7.08 2.34 11.01
C THR A 74 -6.82 0.95 11.56
N ILE A 75 -7.84 0.09 11.44
CA ILE A 75 -7.76 -1.29 11.87
C ILE A 75 -6.93 -2.07 10.87
N ASN A 76 -5.94 -2.78 11.40
CA ASN A 76 -5.13 -3.69 10.63
C ASN A 76 -5.84 -5.06 10.55
N ALA A 77 -6.41 -5.37 9.39
CA ALA A 77 -7.13 -6.60 9.15
C ALA A 77 -6.22 -7.82 9.29
N TYR A 78 -4.98 -7.74 8.80
CA TYR A 78 -3.99 -8.79 8.94
C TYR A 78 -3.72 -9.13 10.40
N ALA A 79 -3.46 -8.12 11.24
CA ALA A 79 -3.20 -8.28 12.66
C ALA A 79 -4.38 -8.93 13.41
N VAL A 80 -5.61 -8.55 13.06
CA VAL A 80 -6.82 -9.15 13.64
C VAL A 80 -6.96 -10.61 13.24
N LEU A 81 -6.82 -10.92 11.95
CA LEU A 81 -7.02 -12.27 11.43
C LEU A 81 -5.95 -13.28 11.85
N VAL A 82 -4.75 -12.82 12.22
CA VAL A 82 -3.70 -13.70 12.78
C VAL A 82 -3.83 -13.92 14.28
N GLY A 83 -4.85 -13.33 14.94
CA GLY A 83 -5.10 -13.49 16.37
C GLY A 83 -4.44 -12.44 17.26
N GLY A 84 -4.13 -11.25 16.72
CA GLY A 84 -3.57 -10.13 17.45
C GLY A 84 -2.08 -9.92 17.18
N VAL A 85 -1.68 -8.64 17.14
CA VAL A 85 -0.29 -8.18 17.02
C VAL A 85 -0.13 -6.94 17.89
N ASN A 86 0.96 -6.88 18.65
CA ASN A 86 1.37 -5.69 19.40
C ASN A 86 2.38 -4.88 18.57
N ALA A 87 1.87 -4.16 17.58
CA ALA A 87 2.68 -3.41 16.64
C ALA A 87 3.46 -2.27 17.32
N LEU A 88 2.89 -1.66 18.36
CA LEU A 88 3.59 -0.62 19.13
C LEU A 88 4.83 -1.17 19.82
N GLU A 89 4.71 -2.29 20.53
CA GLU A 89 5.86 -2.91 21.20
C GLU A 89 6.89 -3.44 20.19
N ASP A 90 6.42 -3.97 19.05
CA ASP A 90 7.29 -4.43 17.97
C ASP A 90 8.10 -3.27 17.34
N LEU A 91 7.52 -2.07 17.21
CA LEU A 91 8.23 -0.86 16.80
C LEU A 91 9.23 -0.38 17.87
N GLU A 92 8.82 -0.36 19.13
CA GLU A 92 9.66 0.07 20.25
C GLU A 92 10.89 -0.84 20.44
N SER A 93 10.70 -2.14 20.25
CA SER A 93 11.77 -3.14 20.31
C SER A 93 12.57 -3.27 19.00
N GLY A 94 12.13 -2.65 17.90
CA GLY A 94 12.78 -2.75 16.60
C GLY A 94 12.67 -4.13 15.94
N ARG A 95 11.67 -4.94 16.33
CA ARG A 95 11.41 -6.28 15.75
C ARG A 95 10.80 -6.22 14.35
N GLY A 96 10.42 -5.03 13.89
CA GLY A 96 9.74 -4.78 12.63
C GLY A 96 8.24 -4.65 12.83
N VAL A 97 7.48 -4.67 11.73
CA VAL A 97 6.01 -4.63 11.73
C VAL A 97 5.46 -5.60 10.68
N ASP A 98 4.17 -5.91 10.72
CA ASP A 98 3.55 -6.66 9.63
C ASP A 98 3.40 -5.79 8.37
N PRO A 99 3.12 -6.40 7.21
CA PRO A 99 3.03 -5.67 5.94
C PRO A 99 1.94 -4.59 5.90
N GLU A 100 0.82 -4.81 6.58
CA GLU A 100 -0.31 -3.87 6.57
C GLU A 100 -0.01 -2.66 7.46
N THR A 101 0.54 -2.88 8.66
CA THR A 101 1.05 -1.78 9.49
C THR A 101 2.16 -1.02 8.76
N PHE A 102 3.09 -1.69 8.08
CA PHE A 102 4.14 -1.00 7.32
C PHE A 102 3.54 -0.04 6.27
N ALA A 103 2.59 -0.53 5.47
CA ALA A 103 1.93 0.26 4.45
C ALA A 103 1.16 1.45 5.04
N ALA A 104 0.43 1.24 6.15
CA ALA A 104 -0.33 2.28 6.83
C ALA A 104 0.59 3.37 7.42
N LEU A 105 1.68 3.00 8.10
CA LEU A 105 2.65 3.98 8.60
C LEU A 105 3.31 4.76 7.46
N TYR A 106 3.60 4.09 6.34
CA TYR A 106 4.16 4.73 5.15
C TYR A 106 3.17 5.72 4.50
N ALA A 107 1.86 5.44 4.59
CA ALA A 107 0.78 6.30 4.12
C ALA A 107 0.44 7.45 5.10
N GLY A 108 1.12 7.54 6.25
CA GLY A 108 0.86 8.59 7.25
C GLY A 108 -0.30 8.27 8.20
N ASP A 109 -0.78 7.03 8.24
CA ASP A 109 -1.88 6.60 9.12
C ASP A 109 -1.40 6.15 10.52
N ALA A 110 -0.28 6.69 10.98
CA ALA A 110 0.25 6.40 12.30
C ALA A 110 -0.62 6.99 13.41
N THR A 111 -0.70 6.33 14.57
CA THR A 111 -1.36 6.91 15.76
C THR A 111 -0.67 8.19 16.22
N ASP A 112 -1.36 9.02 17.01
CA ASP A 112 -0.80 10.28 17.50
C ASP A 112 0.41 10.07 18.43
N GLU A 113 0.57 8.88 19.00
CA GLU A 113 1.75 8.48 19.79
C GLU A 113 2.95 8.10 18.90
N VAL A 114 2.69 7.47 17.74
CA VAL A 114 3.73 6.96 16.84
C VAL A 114 4.18 8.04 15.85
N ALA A 115 3.25 8.87 15.37
CA ALA A 115 3.51 9.87 14.33
C ALA A 115 4.66 10.85 14.65
N PRO A 116 4.82 11.39 15.87
CA PRO A 116 5.92 12.31 16.20
C PRO A 116 7.32 11.68 16.13
N HIS A 117 7.38 10.35 16.17
CA HIS A 117 8.62 9.58 16.17
C HIS A 117 8.92 8.95 14.80
N LEU A 118 8.02 9.10 13.83
CA LEU A 118 8.23 8.66 12.47
C LEU A 118 8.99 9.72 11.67
N SER A 119 9.98 9.27 10.91
CA SER A 119 10.71 10.09 9.97
C SER A 119 11.10 9.27 8.74
N LYS A 120 11.71 9.92 7.75
CA LYS A 120 12.36 9.24 6.62
C LYS A 120 13.86 9.53 6.65
N ASP A 121 14.66 8.54 6.32
CA ASP A 121 16.10 8.72 6.13
C ASP A 121 16.41 9.40 4.78
N GLU A 122 17.69 9.60 4.50
CA GLU A 122 18.19 10.22 3.26
C GLU A 122 17.79 9.42 2.00
N ASP A 123 17.58 8.11 2.15
CA ASP A 123 17.13 7.20 1.09
C ASP A 123 15.59 7.16 0.96
N GLY A 124 14.86 7.97 1.74
CA GLY A 124 13.40 8.01 1.77
C GLY A 124 12.74 6.83 2.49
N ARG A 125 13.49 6.02 3.23
CA ARG A 125 12.98 4.85 3.95
C ARG A 125 12.39 5.25 5.29
N LEU A 126 11.32 4.57 5.67
CA LEU A 126 10.59 4.85 6.90
C LEU A 126 11.40 4.45 8.14
N THR A 127 11.53 5.38 9.08
CA THR A 127 12.24 5.19 10.34
C THR A 127 11.35 5.53 11.53
N TYR A 128 11.56 4.86 12.66
CA TYR A 128 10.91 5.13 13.93
C TYR A 128 12.00 5.32 15.00
N LYS A 129 12.04 6.49 15.64
CA LYS A 129 13.10 6.87 16.60
C LYS A 129 14.51 6.61 16.05
N ASN A 130 14.77 7.09 14.81
CA ASN A 130 16.02 6.90 14.06
C ASN A 130 16.41 5.44 13.74
N ARG A 131 15.48 4.48 13.89
CA ARG A 131 15.70 3.09 13.48
C ARG A 131 14.88 2.76 12.25
N LEU A 132 15.50 2.10 11.28
CA LEU A 132 14.82 1.65 10.06
C LEU A 132 13.69 0.67 10.41
N ILE A 133 12.46 0.99 9.98
CA ILE A 133 11.33 0.09 10.11
C ILE A 133 11.43 -0.96 9.03
N ARG A 134 11.26 -2.22 9.40
CA ARG A 134 11.30 -3.37 8.49
C ARG A 134 10.03 -4.19 8.64
N ILE A 135 9.66 -4.90 7.60
CA ILE A 135 8.64 -5.94 7.71
C ILE A 135 9.20 -7.11 8.54
N TYR A 136 8.35 -7.80 9.29
CA TYR A 136 8.73 -8.98 10.07
C TYR A 136 9.52 -10.01 9.25
N PRO A 137 10.44 -10.77 9.91
CA PRO A 137 11.17 -11.83 9.23
C PRO A 137 10.21 -12.91 8.72
N ILE A 138 10.60 -13.55 7.61
CA ILE A 138 9.80 -14.58 6.92
C ILE A 138 9.33 -15.69 7.88
N SER A 139 10.19 -16.10 8.82
CA SER A 139 9.85 -17.14 9.82
C SER A 139 8.67 -16.74 10.71
N ARG A 140 8.59 -15.47 11.13
CA ARG A 140 7.47 -14.93 11.92
C ARG A 140 6.21 -14.83 11.06
N LEU A 141 6.33 -14.32 9.83
CA LEU A 141 5.20 -14.23 8.90
C LEU A 141 4.58 -15.60 8.61
N LYS A 142 5.40 -16.64 8.41
CA LYS A 142 4.91 -18.01 8.21
C LYS A 142 4.10 -18.52 9.41
N LYS A 143 4.56 -18.25 10.64
CA LYS A 143 3.84 -18.64 11.86
C LYS A 143 2.50 -17.93 11.98
N LEU A 144 2.49 -16.60 11.80
CA LEU A 144 1.28 -15.79 11.84
C LEU A 144 0.28 -16.23 10.76
N HIS A 145 0.77 -16.50 9.54
CA HIS A 145 -0.08 -16.98 8.46
C HIS A 145 -0.70 -18.35 8.76
N ALA A 146 0.09 -19.29 9.30
CA ALA A 146 -0.44 -20.58 9.73
C ALA A 146 -1.51 -20.43 10.83
N GLN A 147 -1.30 -19.52 11.78
CA GLN A 147 -2.27 -19.21 12.83
C GLN A 147 -3.57 -18.62 12.25
N ARG A 148 -3.46 -17.70 11.28
CA ARG A 148 -4.63 -17.18 10.56
C ARG A 148 -5.45 -18.28 9.93
N LEU A 149 -4.83 -19.23 9.21
CA LEU A 149 -5.55 -20.33 8.57
C LEU A 149 -6.36 -21.15 9.60
N ILE A 150 -5.82 -21.34 10.80
CA ILE A 150 -6.52 -22.04 11.88
C ILE A 150 -7.71 -21.21 12.38
N LEU A 151 -7.52 -19.91 12.63
CA LEU A 151 -8.54 -19.03 13.18
C LEU A 151 -9.68 -18.72 12.19
N THR A 152 -9.37 -18.64 10.89
CA THR A 152 -10.38 -18.44 9.83
C THR A 152 -11.09 -19.73 9.42
N GLY A 153 -10.67 -20.88 9.95
CA GLY A 153 -11.24 -22.19 9.63
C GLY A 153 -10.78 -22.76 8.28
N GLU A 154 -9.80 -22.15 7.63
CA GLU A 154 -9.18 -22.62 6.38
C GLU A 154 -8.24 -23.82 6.62
N ALA A 155 -7.79 -24.04 7.85
CA ALA A 155 -7.01 -25.20 8.27
C ALA A 155 -7.46 -25.71 9.65
N GLN A 156 -7.32 -27.01 9.88
CA GLN A 156 -7.53 -27.64 11.19
C GLN A 156 -6.28 -27.41 12.07
N ALA A 157 -6.47 -27.03 13.34
CA ALA A 157 -5.38 -27.03 14.31
C ALA A 157 -4.81 -28.45 14.45
N SER A 158 -3.52 -28.65 14.17
CA SER A 158 -2.86 -29.94 14.44
C SER A 158 -2.97 -30.24 15.93
N LYS A 159 -3.69 -31.29 16.31
CA LYS A 159 -3.82 -31.76 17.71
C LYS A 159 -2.53 -32.32 18.30
N ASN A 160 -1.42 -32.38 17.54
CA ASN A 160 -0.17 -32.99 17.98
C ASN A 160 0.98 -31.97 17.92
N GLY A 161 1.34 -31.44 19.08
CA GLY A 161 2.46 -30.52 19.24
C GLY A 161 2.65 -30.07 20.69
N LYS A 162 2.66 -31.02 21.63
CA LYS A 162 3.18 -30.78 22.98
C LYS A 162 4.72 -30.80 22.88
N PRO A 163 5.44 -29.87 23.55
CA PRO A 163 6.89 -30.01 23.70
C PRO A 163 7.26 -31.33 24.39
#